data_AF-N1UHS2-F1
#
_entry.id   AF-N1UHS2-F1
#
_cell.length_a   1.000
_cell.length_b   1.000
_cell.length_c   1.000
_cell.angle_alpha   90.00
_cell.angle_beta   90.00
_cell.angle_gamma   90.00
#
_symmetry.space_group_name_H-M   'P 1'
#
loop_
_entity.id
_entity.type
_entity.pdbx_description
1 polymer ?
#
loop_
_entity_poly.entity_id
_entity_poly.type
_entity_poly.pdbx_seq_one_letter_code
_entity_poly.pdbx_strand_id
1 'polypeptide(L)'
;MSALSEVALQIASEIRKVNLREDQRIPTSDTFIKEMMSLYSRQPDDLRNILEALRAAKIIFVIKIVLPEEKMSKMSDPGVDAYAYADLKILNDLKYYSEKKLERLYEATYYKKNPLL
;
A
#
# COMPACT_ATOMS: atom_id res chain seq x y z
N MET A 1 -8.39 -26.64 7.93
CA MET A 1 -8.16 -25.18 7.86
C MET A 1 -9.50 -24.51 7.58
N SER A 2 -9.81 -23.37 8.22
CA SER A 2 -11.11 -22.70 8.00
C SER A 2 -11.09 -21.93 6.67
N ALA A 3 -12.23 -21.82 5.99
CA ALA A 3 -12.34 -21.04 4.74
C ALA A 3 -11.86 -19.59 4.90
N LEU A 4 -11.99 -19.01 6.10
CA LEU A 4 -11.50 -17.67 6.42
C LEU A 4 -9.97 -17.58 6.38
N SER A 5 -9.28 -18.61 6.87
CA SER A 5 -7.80 -18.67 6.83
C SER A 5 -7.27 -18.78 5.40
N GLU A 6 -8.00 -19.46 4.52
CA GLU A 6 -7.62 -19.59 3.11
C GLU A 6 -7.76 -18.26 2.37
N VAL A 7 -8.88 -17.55 2.56
CA VAL A 7 -9.08 -16.22 1.98
C VAL A 7 -8.04 -15.22 2.49
N ALA A 8 -7.68 -15.27 3.77
CA ALA A 8 -6.63 -14.41 4.32
C ALA A 8 -5.28 -14.64 3.64
N LEU A 9 -4.87 -15.90 3.45
CA LEU A 9 -3.63 -16.23 2.74
C LEU A 9 -3.68 -15.83 1.26
N GLN A 10 -4.83 -15.95 0.62
CA GLN A 10 -5.03 -15.48 -0.76
C GLN A 10 -4.88 -13.96 -0.86
N ILE A 11 -5.49 -13.19 0.04
CA ILE A 11 -5.32 -11.72 0.12
C ILE A 11 -3.85 -11.35 0.34
N ALA A 12 -3.14 -12.04 1.23
CA ALA A 12 -1.70 -11.83 1.43
C ALA A 12 -0.88 -12.11 0.15
N SER A 13 -1.26 -13.14 -0.61
CA SER A 13 -0.68 -13.45 -1.91
C SER A 13 -0.94 -12.33 -2.93
N GLU A 14 -2.13 -11.73 -2.95
CA GLU A 14 -2.41 -10.58 -3.83
C GLU A 14 -1.56 -9.36 -3.47
N ILE A 15 -1.39 -9.05 -2.18
CA ILE A 15 -0.45 -8.00 -1.73
C ILE A 15 0.96 -8.28 -2.25
N ARG A 16 1.45 -9.52 -2.08
CA ARG A 16 2.76 -9.93 -2.59
C ARG A 16 2.89 -9.75 -4.10
N LYS A 17 1.87 -10.13 -4.87
CA LYS A 17 1.86 -9.97 -6.34
C LYS A 17 1.96 -8.50 -6.72
N VAL A 18 1.20 -7.61 -6.08
CA VAL A 18 1.28 -6.17 -6.34
C VAL A 18 2.67 -5.63 -5.98
N ASN A 19 3.24 -6.03 -4.84
CA ASN A 19 4.57 -5.57 -4.44
C ASN A 19 5.70 -6.01 -5.39
N LEU A 20 5.49 -7.04 -6.20
CA LEU A 20 6.43 -7.54 -7.19
C LEU A 20 6.26 -6.94 -8.59
N ARG A 21 5.24 -6.10 -8.83
CA ARG A 21 5.05 -5.39 -10.10
C ARG A 21 6.19 -4.40 -10.37
N GLU A 22 6.32 -3.93 -11.60
CA GLU A 22 7.30 -2.90 -11.97
C GLU A 22 6.83 -1.50 -11.56
N ASP A 23 5.52 -1.25 -11.61
CA ASP A 23 4.86 -0.02 -11.23
C ASP A 23 3.78 -0.25 -10.17
N GLN A 24 3.34 0.85 -9.53
CA GLN A 24 2.28 0.84 -8.51
C GLN A 24 2.46 -0.23 -7.42
N ARG A 25 3.70 -0.40 -6.94
CA ARG A 25 4.12 -1.52 -6.10
C ARG A 25 3.58 -1.49 -4.66
N ILE A 26 2.91 -0.43 -4.25
CA ILE A 26 2.41 -0.26 -2.88
C ILE A 26 0.90 -0.07 -2.96
N PRO A 27 0.09 -1.13 -2.77
CA PRO A 27 -1.36 -1.05 -2.79
C PRO A 27 -1.87 -0.24 -1.58
N THR A 28 -2.82 0.65 -1.82
CA THR A 28 -3.44 1.52 -0.81
C THR A 28 -4.88 1.09 -0.53
N SER A 29 -5.39 1.39 0.66
CA SER A 29 -6.70 0.94 1.14
C SER A 29 -7.88 1.46 0.31
N ASP A 30 -7.73 2.60 -0.36
CA ASP A 30 -8.73 3.22 -1.23
C ASP A 30 -8.99 2.47 -2.54
N THR A 31 -7.97 1.78 -3.06
CA THR A 31 -8.03 0.97 -4.29
C THR A 31 -8.08 -0.52 -3.98
N PHE A 32 -7.16 -1.00 -3.16
CA PHE A 32 -6.97 -2.43 -2.88
C PHE A 32 -8.19 -3.07 -2.26
N ILE A 33 -8.83 -2.42 -1.27
CA ILE A 33 -10.04 -2.98 -0.63
C ILE A 33 -11.14 -3.14 -1.67
N LYS A 34 -11.35 -2.17 -2.56
CA LYS A 34 -12.38 -2.25 -3.61
C LYS A 34 -12.14 -3.42 -4.56
N GLU A 35 -10.87 -3.63 -4.95
CA GLU A 35 -10.48 -4.78 -5.79
C GLU A 35 -10.75 -6.10 -5.08
N MET A 36 -10.35 -6.22 -3.81
CA MET A 36 -10.54 -7.44 -3.02
C MET A 36 -12.02 -7.74 -2.74
N MET A 37 -12.85 -6.71 -2.57
CA MET A 37 -14.32 -6.87 -2.46
C MET A 37 -14.87 -7.58 -3.68
N SER A 38 -14.46 -7.14 -4.89
CA SER A 38 -14.92 -7.74 -6.15
C SER A 38 -14.41 -9.16 -6.33
N LEU A 39 -13.15 -9.44 -5.95
CA LEU A 39 -12.52 -10.75 -6.17
C LEU A 39 -13.04 -11.82 -5.19
N TYR A 40 -13.28 -11.44 -3.93
CA TYR A 40 -13.63 -12.38 -2.87
C TYR A 40 -15.08 -12.28 -2.38
N SER A 41 -15.89 -11.38 -2.97
CA SER A 41 -17.28 -11.11 -2.57
C SER A 41 -17.42 -10.82 -1.06
N ARG A 42 -16.52 -9.99 -0.52
CA ARG A 42 -16.47 -9.63 0.91
C ARG A 42 -16.81 -8.17 1.13
N GLN A 43 -17.34 -7.85 2.30
CA GLN A 43 -17.58 -6.47 2.71
C GLN A 43 -16.26 -5.78 3.12
N PRO A 44 -16.18 -4.44 3.06
CA PRO A 44 -14.97 -3.71 3.42
C PRO A 44 -14.46 -4.02 4.83
N ASP A 45 -15.35 -4.16 5.80
CA ASP A 45 -14.98 -4.37 7.20
C ASP A 45 -14.42 -5.77 7.44
N ASP A 46 -14.95 -6.78 6.75
CA ASP A 46 -14.38 -8.14 6.75
C ASP A 46 -12.94 -8.13 6.22
N LEU A 47 -12.70 -7.40 5.13
CA LEU A 47 -11.36 -7.28 4.55
C LEU A 47 -10.40 -6.54 5.49
N ARG A 48 -10.85 -5.48 6.16
CA ARG A 48 -10.05 -4.79 7.19
C ARG A 48 -9.69 -5.71 8.35
N ASN A 49 -10.64 -6.51 8.82
CA ASN A 49 -10.39 -7.50 9.88
C ASN A 49 -9.37 -8.56 9.43
N ILE A 50 -9.45 -9.01 8.18
CA ILE A 50 -8.45 -9.93 7.61
C ILE A 50 -7.06 -9.27 7.54
N LEU A 51 -6.98 -8.03 7.04
CA LEU A 51 -5.71 -7.29 6.96
C LEU A 51 -5.09 -7.07 8.33
N GLU A 52 -5.89 -6.76 9.35
CA GLU A 52 -5.43 -6.66 10.73
C GLU A 52 -4.95 -8.00 11.29
N ALA A 53 -5.64 -9.10 10.99
CA ALA A 53 -5.19 -10.44 11.36
C ALA A 53 -3.84 -10.79 10.69
N LEU A 54 -3.68 -10.47 9.40
CA LEU A 54 -2.42 -10.66 8.68
C LEU A 54 -1.28 -9.81 9.25
N ARG A 55 -1.56 -8.57 9.64
CA ARG A 55 -0.60 -7.68 10.32
C ARG A 55 -0.21 -8.24 11.67
N ALA A 56 -1.17 -8.65 12.50
CA ALA A 56 -0.92 -9.25 13.80
C ALA A 56 -0.09 -10.54 13.70
N ALA A 57 -0.30 -11.32 12.63
CA ALA A 57 0.48 -12.51 12.30
C ALA A 57 1.86 -12.20 11.68
N LYS A 58 2.22 -10.92 11.49
CA LYS A 58 3.49 -10.47 10.87
C LYS A 58 3.68 -10.94 9.42
N ILE A 59 2.59 -11.21 8.71
CA ILE A 59 2.61 -11.61 7.29
C ILE A 59 2.69 -10.38 6.39
N ILE A 60 2.15 -9.25 6.86
CA ILE A 60 2.21 -7.98 6.15
C ILE A 60 2.57 -6.84 7.11
N PHE A 61 3.10 -5.77 6.54
CA PHE A 61 3.17 -4.44 7.14
C PHE A 61 1.98 -3.61 6.67
N VAL A 62 1.42 -2.82 7.60
CA VAL A 62 0.47 -1.75 7.30
C VAL A 62 1.20 -0.42 7.53
N ILE A 63 1.23 0.42 6.51
CA ILE A 63 1.95 1.69 6.47
C ILE A 63 0.91 2.80 6.34
N LYS A 64 0.87 3.74 7.28
CA LYS A 64 0.00 4.92 7.17
C LYS A 64 0.66 5.93 6.24
N ILE A 65 0.04 6.22 5.10
CA ILE A 65 0.46 7.28 4.18
C ILE A 65 -0.37 8.53 4.46
N VAL A 66 0.27 9.58 4.96
CA VAL A 66 -0.36 10.88 5.18
C VAL A 66 -0.52 11.60 3.84
N LEU A 67 -1.72 12.13 3.58
CA LEU A 67 -2.01 12.91 2.37
C LEU A 67 -1.66 14.39 2.55
N PRO A 68 -1.34 15.12 1.47
CA PRO A 68 -1.03 16.56 1.53
C PRO A 68 -2.19 17.42 2.07
N GLU A 69 -1.86 18.54 2.70
CA GLU A 69 -2.78 19.47 3.40
C GLU A 69 -4.00 19.93 2.60
N GLU A 70 -3.88 20.10 1.27
CA GLU A 70 -5.01 20.48 0.41
C GLU A 70 -6.17 19.46 0.45
N LYS A 71 -5.87 18.21 0.81
CA LYS A 71 -6.86 17.12 1.00
C LYS A 71 -7.23 16.89 2.47
N MET A 72 -6.63 17.61 3.42
CA MET A 72 -6.80 17.40 4.87
C MET A 72 -8.05 18.08 5.46
N SER A 73 -8.67 19.02 4.75
CA SER A 73 -9.68 19.94 5.32
C SER A 73 -11.03 19.33 5.71
N LYS A 74 -11.23 18.00 5.63
CA LYS A 74 -12.51 17.34 5.97
C LYS A 74 -12.42 16.04 6.80
N MET A 75 -11.23 15.56 7.17
CA MET A 75 -11.08 14.28 7.90
C MET A 75 -10.08 14.40 9.06
N SER A 76 -10.44 13.87 10.23
CA SER A 76 -9.62 13.89 11.45
C SER A 76 -8.39 12.98 11.39
N ASP A 77 -8.28 12.12 10.37
CA ASP A 77 -7.13 11.26 10.12
C ASP A 77 -6.86 11.20 8.60
N PRO A 78 -6.09 12.15 8.04
CA PRO A 78 -6.02 12.37 6.60
C PRO A 78 -4.98 11.46 5.93
N GLY A 79 -5.03 10.16 6.22
CA GLY A 79 -4.11 9.19 5.64
C GLY A 79 -4.80 7.93 5.15
N VAL A 80 -4.24 7.34 4.10
CA VAL A 80 -4.63 6.02 3.59
C VAL A 80 -3.66 4.97 4.10
N ASP A 81 -4.16 3.77 4.38
CA ASP A 81 -3.30 2.67 4.73
C ASP A 81 -2.72 2.05 3.44
N ALA A 82 -1.48 1.60 3.52
CA ALA A 82 -0.78 0.89 2.47
C ALA A 82 -0.25 -0.43 2.97
N TYR A 83 -0.14 -1.41 2.07
CA TYR A 83 0.20 -2.78 2.45
C TYR A 83 1.48 -3.26 1.78
N ALA A 84 2.36 -3.89 2.55
CA ALA A 84 3.56 -4.54 2.06
C ALA A 84 3.69 -5.95 2.63
N TYR A 85 4.01 -6.92 1.78
CA TYR A 85 4.28 -8.28 2.23
C TYR A 85 5.56 -8.31 3.06
N ALA A 86 5.55 -9.03 4.19
CA ALA A 86 6.66 -9.09 5.14
C ALA A 86 7.77 -10.04 4.69
N ASP A 87 8.42 -9.70 3.57
CA ASP A 87 9.60 -10.38 3.05
C ASP A 87 10.74 -9.38 2.89
N LEU A 88 11.94 -9.74 3.36
CA LEU A 88 13.08 -8.82 3.40
C LEU A 88 13.47 -8.30 2.01
N LYS A 89 13.44 -9.16 0.99
CA LYS A 89 13.78 -8.76 -0.37
C LYS A 89 12.71 -7.81 -0.91
N ILE A 90 11.44 -8.14 -0.73
CA ILE A 90 10.32 -7.27 -1.15
C ILE A 90 10.43 -5.90 -0.49
N LEU A 91 10.67 -5.83 0.82
CA LEU A 91 10.76 -4.57 1.54
C LEU A 91 11.93 -3.70 1.05
N ASN A 92 13.10 -4.30 0.80
CA ASN A 92 14.24 -3.59 0.22
C ASN A 92 13.93 -3.06 -1.20
N ASP A 93 13.28 -3.87 -2.03
CA ASP A 93 12.91 -3.48 -3.39
C ASP A 93 11.86 -2.34 -3.37
N LEU A 94 10.90 -2.38 -2.44
CA LEU A 94 9.88 -1.34 -2.25
C LEU A 94 10.50 -0.03 -1.71
N LYS A 95 11.44 -0.13 -0.78
CA LYS A 95 12.20 1.01 -0.26
C LYS A 95 12.95 1.69 -1.39
N TYR A 96 13.76 0.95 -2.15
CA TYR A 96 14.51 1.49 -3.28
C TYR A 96 13.60 2.13 -4.34
N TYR A 97 12.48 1.47 -4.67
CA TYR A 97 11.48 2.04 -5.58
C TYR A 97 10.93 3.38 -5.08
N SER A 98 10.61 3.47 -3.79
CA SER A 98 10.06 4.68 -3.18
C SER A 98 11.08 5.82 -3.13
N GLU A 99 12.33 5.52 -2.78
CA GLU A 99 13.44 6.47 -2.80
C GLU A 99 13.67 7.04 -4.20
N LYS A 100 13.71 6.18 -5.23
CA LYS A 100 13.84 6.62 -6.63
C LYS A 100 12.66 7.44 -7.12
N LYS A 101 11.44 7.11 -6.68
CA LYS A 101 10.25 7.91 -7.00
C LYS A 101 10.32 9.29 -6.36
N LEU A 102 10.78 9.38 -5.11
CA LEU A 102 10.95 10.64 -4.40
C LEU A 102 12.03 11.51 -5.04
N GLU A 103 13.17 10.94 -5.41
CA GLU A 103 14.27 11.61 -6.12
C GLU A 103 13.75 12.28 -7.41
N ARG A 104 13.03 11.52 -8.26
CA ARG A 104 12.43 12.04 -9.50
C ARG A 104 11.41 13.16 -9.25
N LEU A 105 10.59 13.04 -8.21
CA LEU A 105 9.61 14.08 -7.86
C LEU A 105 10.33 15.38 -7.42
N TYR A 106 11.39 15.24 -6.64
CA TYR A 106 12.21 16.37 -6.21
C TYR A 106 12.88 17.05 -7.41
N GLU A 107 13.51 16.28 -8.30
CA GLU A 107 14.10 16.78 -9.55
C GLU A 107 13.08 17.53 -10.42
N ALA A 108 11.92 16.94 -10.67
CA ALA A 108 10.86 17.56 -11.46
C ALA A 108 10.36 18.88 -10.85
N THR A 109 10.33 18.99 -9.52
CA THR A 109 9.81 20.16 -8.82
C THR A 109 10.81 21.31 -8.77
N TYR A 110 12.08 21.01 -8.48
CA TYR A 110 13.10 22.03 -8.16
C TYR A 110 14.12 22.26 -9.26
N TYR A 111 14.54 21.22 -10.00
CA TYR A 111 15.55 21.38 -11.06
C TYR A 111 14.96 21.96 -12.36
N LYS A 112 13.69 21.67 -12.69
CA LYS A 112 13.05 22.29 -13.86
C LYS A 112 12.61 23.74 -13.65
N LYS A 113 12.53 24.22 -12.40
CA LYS A 113 12.13 25.59 -12.08
C LYS A 113 13.28 26.59 -12.02
N ASN A 114 14.52 26.13 -11.96
CA ASN A 114 15.72 26.99 -12.04
C ASN A 114 16.68 26.51 -13.14
N PRO A 115 16.46 26.88 -14.41
CA PRO A 115 17.57 27.02 -15.35
C PRO A 115 18.26 28.36 -15.03
N LEU A 116 19.02 28.39 -13.94
CA LEU A 116 19.96 29.47 -13.67
C LEU A 116 21.35 28.86 -13.54
N LEU A 117 21.94 28.61 -14.70
CA LEU A 117 23.32 28.92 -15.08
C LEU A 117 23.38 28.98 -16.61
#